data_AF-A0A3D3EWC7-F1
#
_entry.id   AF-A0A3D3EWC7-F1
#
_cell.length_a   1.000
_cell.length_b   1.000
_cell.length_c   1.000
_cell.angle_alpha   90.00
_cell.angle_beta   90.00
_cell.angle_gamma   90.00
#
_symmetry.space_group_name_H-M   'P 1'
#
loop_
_entity.id
_entity.type
_entity.pdbx_description
1 polymer ?
#
loop_
_entity_poly.entity_id
_entity_poly.type
_entity_poly.pdbx_seq_one_letter_code
_entity_poly.pdbx_strand_id
1 'polypeptide(L)'
;MKQKDKKRSKKYDGRLKNISLPDLEVLDDEKHNTGFKSSRSAHKRDIIHKSGSKLMKGRVIEVMSNYQCRIKLEDKEVYASIGGRLKQFKNEASGILAVGDYVQVDTSLKPDFRVENILPRINSMIRYSSGSFQKEIALAANIDQIVITTSWRMPIFKPGLVDRYLIMAAKFNI
;
A
#
# COMPACT_ATOMS: atom_id res chain seq x y z
N MET A 1 16.35 -34.18 1.14
CA MET A 1 15.19 -33.39 0.68
C MET A 1 15.42 -32.97 -0.78
N LYS A 2 14.65 -33.50 -1.74
CA LYS A 2 14.80 -33.12 -3.16
C LYS A 2 14.30 -31.68 -3.37
N GLN A 3 15.14 -30.85 -4.00
CA GLN A 3 14.84 -29.47 -4.34
C GLN A 3 13.68 -29.45 -5.35
N LYS A 4 12.56 -28.78 -5.02
CA LYS A 4 11.43 -28.64 -5.94
C LYS A 4 11.88 -27.89 -7.20
N ASP A 5 11.61 -28.46 -8.37
CA ASP A 5 11.92 -27.83 -9.66
C ASP A 5 11.30 -26.43 -9.76
N LYS A 6 12.15 -25.42 -10.05
CA LYS A 6 11.69 -24.07 -10.34
C LYS A 6 10.86 -24.11 -11.62
N LYS A 7 9.58 -23.74 -11.52
CA LYS A 7 8.67 -23.55 -12.66
C LYS A 7 9.31 -22.58 -13.66
N ARG A 8 9.80 -23.09 -14.79
CA ARG A 8 10.37 -22.28 -15.87
C ARG A 8 9.22 -21.70 -16.69
N SER A 9 8.97 -20.39 -16.60
CA SER A 9 8.03 -19.72 -17.51
C SER A 9 8.69 -19.55 -18.88
N LYS A 10 8.14 -20.15 -19.93
CA LYS A 10 8.52 -19.80 -21.31
C LYS A 10 8.00 -18.39 -21.61
N LYS A 11 8.88 -17.49 -22.02
CA LYS A 11 8.48 -16.17 -22.55
C LYS A 11 7.88 -16.38 -23.94
N TYR A 12 6.77 -15.69 -24.22
CA TYR A 12 6.16 -15.68 -25.54
C TYR A 12 7.08 -14.93 -26.53
N ASP A 13 7.32 -15.55 -27.69
CA ASP A 13 8.26 -15.10 -28.74
C ASP A 13 7.54 -14.47 -29.94
N GLY A 14 6.23 -14.69 -30.08
CA GLY A 14 5.47 -14.27 -31.25
C GLY A 14 5.39 -12.75 -31.43
N ARG A 15 5.32 -12.29 -32.69
CA ARG A 15 5.01 -10.89 -33.02
C ARG A 15 3.64 -10.51 -32.47
N LEU A 16 3.61 -9.47 -31.63
CA LEU A 16 2.38 -8.86 -31.13
C LEU A 16 1.50 -8.44 -32.32
N LYS A 17 0.36 -9.11 -32.49
CA LYS A 17 -0.69 -8.66 -33.42
C LYS A 17 -1.64 -7.76 -32.65
N ASN A 18 -2.08 -6.68 -33.29
CA ASN A 18 -3.11 -5.81 -32.71
C ASN A 18 -4.44 -6.59 -32.71
N ILE A 19 -4.84 -7.09 -31.56
CA ILE A 19 -6.10 -7.79 -31.35
C ILE A 19 -7.04 -6.78 -30.68
N SER A 20 -8.24 -6.58 -31.24
CA SER A 20 -9.28 -5.83 -30.52
C SER A 20 -9.66 -6.64 -29.28
N LEU A 21 -9.16 -6.22 -28.12
CA LEU A 21 -9.56 -6.78 -26.83
C LEU A 21 -10.99 -6.31 -26.54
N PRO A 22 -11.98 -7.22 -26.44
CA PRO A 22 -13.38 -6.84 -26.24
C PRO A 22 -13.63 -6.21 -24.86
N ASP A 23 -12.77 -6.49 -23.87
CA ASP A 23 -12.84 -5.93 -22.54
C ASP A 23 -11.46 -5.83 -21.89
N LEU A 24 -11.18 -4.69 -21.25
CA LEU A 24 -9.98 -4.47 -20.43
C LEU A 24 -9.95 -5.40 -19.21
N GLU A 25 -11.12 -5.85 -18.74
CA GLU A 25 -11.26 -6.79 -17.61
C GLU A 25 -10.59 -8.14 -17.87
N VAL A 26 -10.42 -8.54 -19.14
CA VAL A 26 -9.73 -9.81 -19.51
C VAL A 26 -8.22 -9.76 -19.19
N LEU A 27 -7.64 -8.56 -19.04
CA LEU A 27 -6.25 -8.39 -18.66
C LEU A 27 -6.05 -8.47 -17.13
N ASP A 28 -7.11 -8.44 -16.33
CA ASP A 28 -6.97 -8.74 -14.91
C ASP A 28 -6.90 -10.26 -14.74
N ASP A 29 -5.68 -10.77 -14.55
CA ASP A 29 -5.46 -12.16 -14.12
C ASP A 29 -6.24 -12.39 -12.80
N GLU A 30 -7.42 -13.02 -12.89
CA GLU A 30 -8.10 -13.68 -11.80
C GLU A 30 -7.12 -14.67 -11.16
N LYS A 31 -6.39 -14.22 -10.14
CA LYS A 31 -5.39 -15.04 -9.45
C LYS A 31 -6.08 -16.25 -8.84
N HIS A 32 -5.84 -17.42 -9.44
CA HIS A 32 -6.26 -18.73 -8.95
C HIS A 32 -6.35 -18.76 -7.41
N ASN A 33 -7.59 -18.85 -6.90
CA ASN A 33 -7.85 -19.13 -5.50
C ASN A 33 -7.30 -20.52 -5.18
N THR A 34 -6.12 -20.58 -4.57
CA THR A 34 -5.62 -21.84 -4.01
C THR A 34 -6.55 -22.24 -2.86
N GLY A 35 -7.38 -23.27 -3.06
CA GLY A 35 -8.44 -23.71 -2.14
C GLY A 35 -7.99 -24.08 -0.70
N PHE A 36 -6.68 -24.08 -0.43
CA PHE A 36 -6.11 -24.38 0.88
C PHE A 36 -5.74 -23.14 1.72
N LYS A 37 -5.90 -21.92 1.18
CA LYS A 37 -5.78 -20.70 1.97
C LYS A 37 -7.06 -19.92 1.81
N SER A 38 -7.92 -19.95 2.84
CA SER A 38 -9.03 -19.02 2.91
C SER A 38 -8.45 -17.61 2.75
N SER A 39 -8.79 -16.95 1.64
CA SER A 39 -8.53 -15.53 1.48
C SER A 39 -9.26 -14.86 2.63
N ARG A 40 -8.51 -14.39 3.63
CA ARG A 40 -9.09 -13.56 4.67
C ARG A 40 -9.46 -12.26 3.97
N SER A 41 -10.74 -12.13 3.62
CA SER A 41 -11.31 -10.92 3.05
C SER A 41 -11.02 -9.73 3.95
N ALA A 42 -10.97 -8.52 3.38
CA ALA A 42 -10.73 -7.27 4.11
C ALA A 42 -11.65 -7.12 5.34
N HIS A 43 -12.86 -7.68 5.31
CA HIS A 43 -13.82 -7.68 6.42
C HIS A 43 -13.36 -8.37 7.70
N LYS A 44 -12.36 -9.27 7.66
CA LYS A 44 -11.76 -9.88 8.87
C LYS A 44 -10.62 -9.03 9.47
N ARG A 45 -10.37 -7.82 8.97
CA ARG A 45 -9.36 -6.91 9.53
C ARG A 45 -9.72 -6.40 10.92
N ASP A 46 -11.01 -6.31 11.25
CA ASP A 46 -11.44 -5.67 12.51
C ASP A 46 -11.63 -6.65 13.67
N ILE A 47 -11.50 -7.96 13.43
CA ILE A 47 -11.69 -8.99 14.45
C ILE A 47 -10.40 -9.17 15.26
N ILE A 48 -10.42 -8.68 16.51
CA ILE A 48 -9.32 -8.80 17.48
C ILE A 48 -9.60 -10.01 18.39
N HIS A 49 -8.74 -11.02 18.34
CA HIS A 49 -8.82 -12.19 19.22
C HIS A 49 -7.89 -12.09 20.45
N LYS A 50 -7.20 -10.96 20.64
CA LYS A 50 -6.22 -10.78 21.71
C LYS A 50 -6.86 -10.02 22.88
N SER A 51 -7.09 -10.71 24.00
CA SER A 51 -7.48 -10.09 25.26
C SER A 51 -6.23 -9.53 25.97
N GLY A 52 -6.28 -8.26 26.41
CA GLY A 52 -5.20 -7.63 27.19
C GLY A 52 -4.22 -6.73 26.42
N SER A 53 -4.41 -6.46 25.12
CA SER A 53 -3.56 -5.51 24.39
C SER A 53 -3.94 -4.06 24.66
N LYS A 54 -2.97 -3.23 25.05
CA LYS A 54 -3.14 -1.78 25.19
C LYS A 54 -2.93 -1.13 23.83
N LEU A 55 -4.03 -0.93 23.10
CA LEU A 55 -4.01 -0.29 21.79
C LEU A 55 -3.98 1.23 21.95
N MET A 56 -2.92 1.86 21.44
CA MET A 56 -2.80 3.31 21.34
C MET A 56 -2.93 3.74 19.89
N LYS A 57 -3.65 4.83 19.64
CA LYS A 57 -3.72 5.43 18.30
C LYS A 57 -2.42 6.17 18.00
N GLY A 58 -2.01 6.16 16.74
CA GLY A 58 -0.86 6.91 16.26
C GLY A 58 -0.93 7.20 14.77
N ARG A 59 -0.01 8.06 14.31
CA ARG A 59 0.16 8.41 12.89
C ARG A 59 1.50 7.89 12.39
N VAL A 60 1.49 7.25 11.23
CA VAL A 60 2.71 6.75 10.59
C VAL A 60 3.50 7.93 10.03
N ILE A 61 4.73 8.09 10.51
CA ILE A 61 5.66 9.14 10.06
C ILE A 61 6.57 8.59 8.95
N GLU A 62 6.97 7.32 9.08
CA GLU A 62 7.95 6.71 8.19
C GLU A 62 7.63 5.23 7.99
N VAL A 63 7.76 4.77 6.75
CA VAL A 63 7.63 3.36 6.37
C VAL A 63 8.99 2.88 5.89
N MET A 64 9.58 1.94 6.62
CA MET A 64 10.91 1.39 6.34
C MET A 64 10.80 0.06 5.61
N SER A 65 11.93 -0.45 5.13
CA SER A 65 12.02 -1.82 4.65
C SER A 65 11.74 -2.83 5.78
N ASN A 66 11.45 -4.09 5.43
CA ASN A 66 11.17 -5.18 6.39
C ASN A 66 9.91 -5.00 7.27
N TYR A 67 8.93 -4.23 6.83
CA TYR A 67 7.67 -4.00 7.56
C TYR A 67 7.85 -3.33 8.92
N GLN A 68 8.89 -2.52 9.05
CA GLN A 68 9.10 -1.62 10.18
C GLN A 68 8.57 -0.23 9.84
N CYS A 69 8.06 0.47 10.84
CA CYS A 69 7.55 1.83 10.69
C CYS A 69 7.83 2.65 11.94
N ARG A 70 7.98 3.96 11.75
CA ARG A 70 8.07 4.93 12.85
C ARG A 70 6.73 5.63 12.99
N ILE A 71 6.19 5.60 14.19
CA ILE A 71 4.83 6.05 14.49
C ILE A 71 4.89 7.14 15.54
N LYS A 72 4.22 8.25 15.27
CA LYS A 72 3.92 9.29 16.25
C LYS A 72 2.73 8.81 17.08
N LEU A 73 2.99 8.43 18.32
CA LEU A 73 1.98 8.38 19.37
C LEU A 73 1.86 9.80 19.97
N GLU A 74 0.84 10.03 20.80
CA GLU A 74 0.51 11.34 21.41
C GLU A 74 1.77 12.17 21.74
N ASP A 75 2.60 11.69 22.65
CA ASP A 75 3.77 12.47 23.12
C ASP A 75 5.12 11.97 22.60
N LYS A 76 5.17 10.85 21.86
CA LYS A 76 6.44 10.17 21.55
C LYS A 76 6.43 9.48 20.20
N GLU A 77 7.62 9.28 19.67
CA GLU A 77 7.84 8.44 18.49
C GLU A 77 8.30 7.06 18.90
N VAL A 78 7.77 6.04 18.22
CA VAL A 78 8.13 4.65 18.48
C VAL A 78 8.37 3.92 17.18
N TYR A 79 9.26 2.94 17.23
CA TYR A 79 9.39 1.94 16.17
C TYR A 79 8.39 0.81 16.42
N ALA A 80 7.64 0.44 15.39
CA ALA A 80 6.72 -0.67 15.45
C ALA A 80 6.83 -1.55 14.21
N SER A 81 6.56 -2.84 14.37
CA SER A 81 6.45 -3.78 13.26
C SER A 81 5.00 -3.93 12.81
N ILE A 82 4.77 -4.20 11.52
CA ILE A 82 3.43 -4.51 11.01
C ILE A 82 3.02 -5.91 11.46
N GLY A 83 1.84 -6.04 12.07
CA GLY A 83 1.35 -7.32 12.53
C GLY A 83 1.19 -8.34 11.40
N GLY A 84 1.57 -9.59 11.66
CA GLY A 84 1.57 -10.66 10.65
C GLY A 84 0.20 -10.87 9.99
N ARG A 85 -0.89 -10.62 10.72
CA ARG A 85 -2.26 -10.66 10.20
C ARG A 85 -2.47 -9.61 9.10
N LEU A 86 -1.97 -8.39 9.28
CA LEU A 86 -2.05 -7.31 8.29
C LEU A 86 -1.30 -7.66 6.99
N LYS A 87 -0.23 -8.47 7.09
CA LYS A 87 0.54 -8.96 5.92
C LYS A 87 -0.20 -9.99 5.07
N GLN A 88 -1.25 -10.60 5.60
CA GLN A 88 -1.99 -11.67 4.91
C GLN A 88 -3.17 -11.14 4.08
N PHE A 89 -3.60 -9.89 4.28
CA PHE A 89 -4.70 -9.33 3.51
C PHE A 89 -4.23 -8.98 2.08
N LYS A 90 -5.03 -9.40 1.10
CA LYS A 90 -4.89 -8.93 -0.28
C LYS A 90 -5.31 -7.46 -0.29
N ASN A 91 -4.35 -6.55 -0.47
CA ASN A 91 -4.64 -5.14 -0.74
C ASN A 91 -4.66 -4.95 -2.26
N GLU A 92 -5.62 -4.17 -2.75
CA GLU A 92 -5.67 -3.70 -4.15
C GLU A 92 -4.44 -2.83 -4.45
N ALA A 93 -4.02 -2.01 -3.48
CA ALA A 93 -2.76 -1.29 -3.50
C ALA A 93 -1.56 -2.16 -3.04
N SER A 94 -0.44 -2.05 -3.76
CA SER A 94 0.89 -2.51 -3.38
C SER A 94 1.38 -1.72 -2.17
N GLY A 95 1.40 -2.39 -1.01
CA GLY A 95 1.80 -1.82 0.26
C GLY A 95 0.69 -1.99 1.30
N ILE A 96 1.08 -2.42 2.49
CA ILE A 96 0.12 -2.60 3.60
C ILE A 96 -0.19 -1.24 4.25
N LEU A 97 0.79 -0.35 4.27
CA LEU A 97 0.82 0.90 5.01
C LEU A 97 1.44 1.98 4.13
N ALA A 98 0.98 3.22 4.26
CA ALA A 98 1.58 4.41 3.69
C ALA A 98 1.89 5.44 4.78
N VAL A 99 2.78 6.40 4.48
CA VAL A 99 3.01 7.54 5.38
C VAL A 99 1.72 8.33 5.54
N GLY A 100 1.44 8.79 6.76
CA GLY A 100 0.21 9.51 7.10
C GLY A 100 -0.98 8.62 7.47
N ASP A 101 -0.87 7.30 7.34
CA ASP A 101 -1.88 6.38 7.87
C ASP A 101 -2.08 6.54 9.38
N TYR A 102 -3.33 6.52 9.82
CA TYR A 102 -3.66 6.37 11.23
C TYR A 102 -3.73 4.89 11.58
N VAL A 103 -3.14 4.51 12.71
CA VAL A 103 -2.99 3.11 13.12
C VAL A 103 -3.28 2.93 14.60
N GLN A 104 -3.59 1.70 14.98
CA GLN A 104 -3.62 1.26 16.37
C GLN A 104 -2.42 0.35 16.64
N VAL A 105 -1.62 0.74 17.62
CA VAL A 105 -0.39 0.07 18.02
C VAL A 105 -0.59 -0.62 19.36
N ASP A 106 -0.29 -1.91 19.43
CA ASP A 106 -0.19 -2.62 20.70
C ASP A 106 1.06 -2.20 21.45
N THR A 107 0.85 -1.57 22.60
CA THR A 107 1.91 -1.05 23.49
C THR A 107 2.11 -1.89 24.76
N SER A 108 1.47 -3.05 24.84
CA SER A 108 1.55 -3.95 26.00
C SER A 108 2.95 -4.53 26.20
N LEU A 109 3.67 -4.87 25.12
CA LEU A 109 5.05 -5.32 25.16
C LEU A 109 5.99 -4.18 24.75
N LYS A 110 6.80 -3.71 25.70
CA LYS A 110 7.96 -2.84 25.41
C LYS A 110 9.22 -3.72 25.29
N PRO A 111 10.13 -3.46 24.34
CA PRO A 111 10.11 -2.39 23.32
C PRO A 111 9.39 -2.79 22.01
N ASP A 112 8.91 -4.03 21.91
CA ASP A 112 8.37 -4.62 20.68
C ASP A 112 6.94 -4.16 20.36
N PHE A 113 6.81 -2.93 19.90
CA PHE A 113 5.53 -2.39 19.46
C PHE A 113 5.10 -2.99 18.12
N ARG A 114 3.78 -3.11 17.97
CA ARG A 114 3.20 -3.75 16.79
C ARG A 114 1.93 -3.05 16.33
N VAL A 115 1.87 -2.75 15.04
CA VAL A 115 0.66 -2.26 14.39
C VAL A 115 -0.32 -3.42 14.27
N GLU A 116 -1.44 -3.30 14.98
CA GLU A 116 -2.51 -4.30 14.91
C GLU A 116 -3.59 -3.91 13.92
N ASN A 117 -3.96 -2.62 13.84
CA ASN A 117 -4.97 -2.15 12.91
C ASN A 117 -4.52 -0.88 12.18
N ILE A 118 -5.03 -0.72 10.96
CA ILE A 118 -4.90 0.49 10.14
C ILE A 118 -6.30 1.07 10.03
N LEU A 119 -6.47 2.33 10.43
CA LEU A 119 -7.76 3.00 10.40
C LEU A 119 -8.12 3.41 8.96
N PRO A 120 -9.42 3.60 8.65
CA PRO A 120 -9.85 4.04 7.33
C PRO A 120 -9.18 5.34 6.90
N ARG A 121 -8.77 5.40 5.62
CA ARG A 121 -8.19 6.60 5.02
C ARG A 121 -9.28 7.56 4.60
N ILE A 122 -9.07 8.85 4.82
CA ILE A 122 -9.93 9.92 4.29
C ILE A 122 -9.63 10.11 2.78
N ASN A 123 -8.34 10.12 2.44
CA ASN A 123 -7.85 10.15 1.06
C ASN A 123 -6.50 9.42 0.95
N SER A 124 -6.04 9.21 -0.30
CA SER A 124 -4.76 8.56 -0.58
C SER A 124 -4.17 9.11 -1.89
N MET A 125 -2.90 9.53 -1.84
CA MET A 125 -2.13 9.81 -3.04
C MET A 125 -1.54 8.50 -3.55
N ILE A 126 -1.88 8.11 -4.78
CA ILE A 126 -1.42 6.85 -5.39
C ILE A 126 -0.60 7.10 -6.66
N ARG A 127 0.29 6.16 -6.96
CA ARG A 127 0.94 6.03 -8.27
C ARG A 127 0.79 4.59 -8.78
N TYR A 128 0.99 4.37 -10.07
CA TYR A 128 0.98 3.03 -10.65
C TYR A 128 2.39 2.45 -10.75
N SER A 129 2.52 1.13 -10.57
CA SER A 129 3.77 0.41 -10.80
C SER A 129 4.13 0.36 -12.29
N SER A 130 5.42 0.40 -12.61
CA SER A 130 5.95 0.40 -13.98
C SER A 130 5.92 -0.95 -14.71
N GLY A 131 5.15 -1.93 -14.23
CA GLY A 131 5.06 -3.28 -14.81
C GLY A 131 3.89 -3.45 -15.77
N SER A 132 3.83 -4.59 -16.47
CA SER A 132 2.73 -4.95 -17.40
C SER A 132 1.34 -4.93 -16.75
N PHE A 133 1.28 -5.14 -15.43
CA PHE A 133 0.08 -4.97 -14.63
C PHE A 133 0.26 -3.77 -13.71
N GLN A 134 -0.58 -2.75 -13.88
CA GLN A 134 -0.53 -1.53 -13.11
C GLN A 134 -1.12 -1.79 -11.73
N LYS A 135 -0.28 -1.97 -10.72
CA LYS A 135 -0.73 -1.96 -9.33
C LYS A 135 -0.64 -0.56 -8.78
N GLU A 136 -1.68 -0.15 -8.07
CA GLU A 136 -1.66 1.07 -7.29
C GLU A 136 -0.61 0.96 -6.18
N ILE A 137 0.10 2.04 -5.90
CA ILE A 137 1.06 2.16 -4.81
C ILE A 137 0.67 3.45 -4.09
N ALA A 138 0.19 3.32 -2.85
CA ALA A 138 -0.07 4.48 -2.02
C ALA A 138 1.26 5.11 -1.59
N LEU A 139 1.44 6.38 -1.94
CA LEU A 139 2.60 7.19 -1.56
C LEU A 139 2.41 7.79 -0.17
N ALA A 140 1.22 8.35 0.07
CA ALA A 140 0.82 8.94 1.33
C ALA A 140 -0.71 8.89 1.49
N ALA A 141 -1.18 8.97 2.73
CA ALA A 141 -2.59 8.91 3.10
C ALA A 141 -2.94 10.00 4.12
N ASN A 142 -4.23 10.37 4.17
CA ASN A 142 -4.76 11.40 5.07
C ASN A 142 -3.98 12.72 4.93
N ILE A 143 -3.97 13.22 3.69
CA ILE A 143 -3.26 14.43 3.27
C ILE A 143 -4.27 15.58 3.26
N ASP A 144 -3.93 16.69 3.88
CA ASP A 144 -4.81 17.87 3.93
C ASP A 144 -4.46 18.91 2.86
N GLN A 145 -3.23 18.85 2.32
CA GLN A 145 -2.74 19.80 1.33
C GLN A 145 -1.59 19.22 0.51
N ILE A 146 -1.53 19.56 -0.77
CA ILE A 146 -0.37 19.33 -1.64
C ILE A 146 0.32 20.67 -1.92
N VAL A 147 1.62 20.72 -1.70
CA VAL A 147 2.47 21.86 -2.07
C VAL A 147 3.26 21.49 -3.32
N ILE A 148 2.92 22.13 -4.45
CA ILE A 148 3.60 21.89 -5.73
C ILE A 148 4.75 22.90 -5.87
N THR A 149 5.98 22.44 -5.67
CA THR A 149 7.18 23.28 -5.82
C THR A 149 7.76 23.11 -7.22
N THR A 150 7.90 24.22 -7.95
CA THR A 150 8.52 24.24 -9.29
C THR A 150 9.56 25.36 -9.40
N SER A 151 10.40 25.30 -10.43
CA SER A 151 11.41 26.30 -10.75
C SER A 151 11.10 26.89 -12.12
N TRP A 152 11.38 28.19 -12.29
CA TRP A 152 11.20 28.85 -13.58
C TRP A 152 12.32 28.48 -14.58
N ARG A 153 13.55 28.27 -14.09
CA ARG A 153 14.75 28.11 -14.93
C ARG A 153 15.47 26.77 -14.76
N MET A 154 15.70 26.36 -13.51
CA MET A 154 16.54 25.21 -13.19
C MET A 154 15.83 24.30 -12.18
N PRO A 155 15.13 23.23 -12.62
CA PRO A 155 14.83 22.88 -14.01
C PRO A 155 13.84 23.85 -14.69
N ILE A 156 13.74 23.81 -16.03
CA ILE A 156 12.75 24.59 -16.79
C ILE A 156 11.34 24.23 -16.34
N PHE A 157 10.49 25.25 -16.14
CA PHE A 157 9.10 25.09 -15.77
C PHE A 157 8.32 24.23 -16.78
N LYS A 158 7.57 23.25 -16.28
CA LYS A 158 6.73 22.34 -17.08
C LYS A 158 5.28 22.43 -16.61
N PRO A 159 4.42 23.28 -17.23
CA PRO A 159 3.04 23.49 -16.77
C PRO A 159 2.23 22.19 -16.74
N GLY A 160 2.36 21.34 -17.76
CA GLY A 160 1.66 20.05 -17.78
C GLY A 160 2.07 19.07 -16.67
N LEU A 161 3.17 19.31 -15.93
CA LEU A 161 3.45 18.57 -14.69
C LEU A 161 2.60 19.08 -13.54
N VAL A 162 2.46 20.41 -13.41
CA VAL A 162 1.61 21.05 -12.41
C VAL A 162 0.16 20.63 -12.60
N ASP A 163 -0.35 20.69 -13.84
CA ASP A 163 -1.73 20.31 -14.15
C ASP A 163 -2.04 18.88 -13.72
N ARG A 164 -1.11 17.94 -13.95
CA ARG A 164 -1.29 16.54 -13.50
C ARG A 164 -1.40 16.43 -11.98
N TYR A 165 -0.60 17.18 -11.23
CA TYR A 165 -0.71 17.18 -9.77
C TYR A 165 -2.00 17.85 -9.29
N LEU A 166 -2.47 18.91 -9.95
CA LEU A 166 -3.75 19.53 -9.65
C LEU A 166 -4.92 18.58 -9.91
N ILE A 167 -4.91 17.87 -11.05
CA ILE A 167 -5.90 16.83 -11.37
C ILE A 167 -5.86 15.71 -10.34
N MET A 168 -4.68 15.26 -9.92
CA MET A 168 -4.54 14.24 -8.87
C MET A 168 -5.12 14.73 -7.54
N ALA A 169 -4.82 15.96 -7.12
CA ALA A 169 -5.35 16.54 -5.88
C ALA A 169 -6.89 16.56 -5.91
N ALA A 170 -7.48 17.08 -6.98
CA ALA A 170 -8.92 17.11 -7.17
C ALA A 170 -9.54 15.70 -7.22
N LYS A 171 -8.93 14.76 -7.95
CA LYS A 171 -9.42 13.37 -8.08
C LYS A 171 -9.46 12.65 -6.73
N PHE A 172 -8.49 12.88 -5.86
CA PHE A 172 -8.36 12.19 -4.58
C PHE A 172 -8.92 12.98 -3.39
N ASN A 173 -9.58 14.12 -3.63
CA ASN A 173 -10.07 15.02 -2.58
C ASN A 173 -8.98 15.35 -1.55
N ILE A 174 -7.84 15.81 -2.06
CA ILE A 174 -6.71 16.31 -1.27
C ILE A 174 -6.74 17.84 -1.29
#